data_AF-A0A1J4W0E5-F1
#
_entry.id   AF-A0A1J4W0E5-F1
#
_cell.length_a   1.000
_cell.length_b   1.000
_cell.length_c   1.000
_cell.angle_alpha   90.00
_cell.angle_beta   90.00
_cell.angle_gamma   90.00
#
_symmetry.space_group_name_H-M   'P 1'
#
loop_
_entity.id
_entity.type
_entity.pdbx_description
1 polymer ?
#
loop_
_entity_poly.entity_id
_entity_poly.type
_entity_poly.pdbx_seq_one_letter_code
_entity_poly.pdbx_strand_id
1 'polypeptide(L)'
;MRNKDVGLIAVLVVLLILLIAVWVVLFVAVQGNDDTKDEKDSNSNFRYLDDEKGEEFYFGDIDFEILRDDGDDDKQKGGGGGGSNNFCDDDQVILRLFREENTHAALWNETIYEEKVCYNEIFGEMYKGETHECTGDNLVLRLIKEFNSHVEAPNAFTHEEEYALDVCYGDLQCVTREDSCVGDEKEVVSLADYNNAHLEARNINNYELLVCCSSG
;
A
#
# COMPACT_ATOMS: atom_id res chain seq x y z
N MET A 1 -21.63 -15.64 -57.56
CA MET A 1 -20.16 -15.68 -57.42
C MET A 1 -19.58 -16.13 -58.74
N ARG A 2 -18.57 -15.44 -59.29
CA ARG A 2 -17.85 -15.94 -60.46
C ARG A 2 -16.98 -17.11 -60.01
N ASN A 3 -16.74 -18.10 -60.88
CA ASN A 3 -15.90 -19.27 -60.56
C ASN A 3 -14.48 -18.89 -60.06
N LYS A 4 -14.02 -17.66 -60.30
CA LYS A 4 -12.76 -17.12 -59.80
C LYS A 4 -12.80 -16.77 -58.30
N ASP A 5 -13.97 -16.48 -57.75
CA ASP A 5 -14.14 -16.08 -56.34
C ASP A 5 -14.13 -17.31 -55.41
N VAL A 6 -14.57 -18.47 -55.92
CA VAL A 6 -14.63 -19.73 -55.17
C VAL A 6 -13.23 -20.21 -54.78
N GLY A 7 -12.24 -20.05 -55.68
CA GLY A 7 -10.86 -20.40 -55.40
C GLY A 7 -10.23 -19.52 -54.31
N LEU A 8 -10.50 -18.20 -54.35
CA LEU A 8 -9.99 -17.27 -53.34
C LEU A 8 -10.62 -17.52 -51.97
N ILE A 9 -11.93 -17.77 -51.91
CA ILE A 9 -12.63 -18.09 -50.66
C ILE A 9 -12.09 -19.38 -50.06
N ALA A 10 -11.85 -20.43 -50.87
CA ALA A 10 -11.27 -21.67 -50.39
C ALA A 10 -9.87 -21.47 -49.77
N VAL A 11 -9.02 -20.64 -50.39
CA VAL A 11 -7.68 -20.32 -49.85
C VAL A 11 -7.78 -19.55 -48.53
N LEU A 12 -8.70 -18.59 -48.42
CA LEU A 12 -8.90 -17.82 -47.19
C LEU A 12 -9.43 -18.68 -46.04
N VAL A 13 -10.33 -19.63 -46.31
CA VAL A 13 -10.82 -20.58 -45.29
C VAL A 13 -9.70 -21.47 -44.78
N VAL A 14 -8.83 -21.98 -45.67
CA VAL A 14 -7.68 -22.80 -45.28
C VAL A 14 -6.69 -21.98 -44.43
N LEU A 15 -6.40 -20.74 -44.81
CA LEU A 15 -5.53 -19.86 -44.03
C LEU A 15 -6.09 -19.56 -42.64
N LEU A 16 -7.40 -19.30 -42.54
CA LEU A 16 -8.06 -19.06 -41.26
C LEU A 16 -7.97 -20.29 -40.33
N ILE A 17 -8.20 -21.50 -40.87
CA ILE A 17 -8.09 -22.75 -40.09
C ILE A 17 -6.65 -22.95 -39.59
N LEU A 18 -5.64 -22.66 -40.42
CA LEU A 18 -4.24 -22.75 -40.01
C LEU A 18 -3.88 -21.75 -38.91
N LEU A 19 -4.38 -20.51 -39.01
CA LEU A 19 -4.17 -19.49 -37.97
C LEU A 19 -4.81 -19.90 -36.63
N ILE A 20 -6.03 -20.44 -36.66
CA ILE A 20 -6.70 -20.95 -35.46
C ILE A 20 -5.90 -22.11 -34.85
N ALA A 21 -5.43 -23.05 -35.67
CA ALA A 21 -4.64 -24.19 -35.19
C ALA A 21 -3.33 -23.74 -34.52
N VAL A 22 -2.61 -22.77 -35.11
CA VAL A 22 -1.40 -22.19 -34.52
C VAL A 22 -1.71 -21.50 -33.19
N TRP A 23 -2.78 -20.71 -33.14
CA TRP A 23 -3.20 -20.02 -31.93
C TRP A 23 -3.55 -20.98 -30.79
N VAL A 24 -4.27 -22.08 -31.09
CA VAL A 24 -4.59 -23.12 -30.09
C VAL A 24 -3.32 -23.80 -29.55
N VAL A 25 -2.34 -24.10 -30.41
CA VAL A 25 -1.07 -24.70 -29.97
C VAL A 25 -0.30 -23.75 -29.06
N LEU A 26 -0.24 -22.46 -29.39
CA LEU A 26 0.40 -21.45 -28.54
C LEU A 26 -0.32 -21.29 -27.21
N PHE A 27 -1.66 -21.25 -27.22
CA PHE A 27 -2.47 -21.12 -26.01
C PHE A 27 -2.25 -22.31 -25.05
N VAL A 28 -2.22 -23.54 -25.59
CA VAL A 28 -1.94 -24.75 -24.79
C VAL A 28 -0.50 -24.75 -24.27
N ALA A 29 0.47 -24.29 -25.06
CA ALA A 29 1.86 -24.20 -24.62
C ALA A 29 2.06 -23.18 -23.49
N VAL A 30 1.29 -22.10 -23.47
CA VAL A 30 1.33 -21.09 -22.39
C VAL A 30 0.70 -21.64 -21.10
N GLN A 31 -0.39 -22.41 -21.19
CA GLN A 31 -1.05 -22.97 -20.00
C GLN A 31 -0.35 -24.19 -19.39
N GLY A 32 0.63 -24.78 -20.09
CA GLY A 32 1.32 -26.00 -19.67
C GLY A 32 2.49 -25.82 -18.69
N ASN A 33 2.76 -24.61 -18.20
CA ASN A 33 3.91 -24.34 -17.33
C ASN A 33 3.58 -24.11 -15.85
N ASP A 34 2.31 -24.16 -15.45
CA ASP A 34 1.92 -24.15 -14.04
C ASP A 34 1.84 -25.58 -13.47
N ASP A 35 2.88 -26.38 -13.70
CA ASP A 35 3.10 -27.59 -12.89
C ASP A 35 3.58 -27.14 -11.51
N THR A 36 2.58 -26.89 -10.69
CA THR A 36 2.56 -26.98 -9.23
C THR A 36 3.56 -28.02 -8.73
N LYS A 37 4.68 -27.52 -8.21
CA LYS A 37 5.30 -28.18 -7.07
C LYS A 37 4.46 -27.83 -5.85
N ASP A 38 3.58 -28.77 -5.50
CA ASP A 38 3.17 -28.97 -4.12
C ASP A 38 4.42 -29.01 -3.23
N GLU A 39 4.57 -28.01 -2.38
CA GLU A 39 5.12 -28.24 -1.05
C GLU A 39 4.03 -27.87 -0.04
N LYS A 40 3.26 -28.90 0.31
CA LYS A 40 2.53 -28.97 1.57
C LYS A 40 3.58 -28.93 2.69
N ASP A 41 3.79 -27.77 3.26
CA ASP A 41 3.94 -27.56 4.71
C ASP A 41 4.08 -26.07 4.97
N SER A 42 2.97 -25.43 5.33
CA SER A 42 2.98 -24.08 5.90
C SER A 42 1.81 -23.95 6.86
N ASN A 43 1.96 -24.61 8.01
CA ASN A 43 1.47 -24.04 9.25
C ASN A 43 2.31 -22.78 9.51
N SER A 44 1.93 -21.67 8.88
CA SER A 44 2.71 -20.42 8.92
C SER A 44 2.47 -19.70 10.25
N ASN A 45 3.16 -20.17 11.29
CA ASN A 45 3.76 -19.24 12.24
C ASN A 45 4.71 -18.36 11.42
N PHE A 46 4.31 -17.13 11.17
CA PHE A 46 5.08 -16.14 10.43
C PHE A 46 6.32 -15.77 11.25
N ARG A 47 7.43 -16.48 11.02
CA ARG A 47 8.76 -16.09 11.51
C ARG A 47 9.41 -15.19 10.48
N TYR A 48 9.54 -13.91 10.82
CA TYR A 48 10.58 -13.07 10.23
C TYR A 48 11.93 -13.71 10.57
N LEU A 49 12.62 -14.22 9.56
CA LEU A 49 14.03 -14.56 9.64
C LEU A 49 14.81 -13.41 9.00
N ASP A 50 15.14 -12.42 9.84
CA ASP A 50 16.20 -11.47 9.55
C ASP A 50 17.15 -11.49 10.75
N ASP A 51 18.04 -12.49 10.79
CA ASP A 51 19.37 -12.34 11.36
C ASP A 51 20.23 -13.56 10.95
N GLU A 52 21.48 -13.33 10.60
CA GLU A 52 22.50 -14.34 10.22
C GLU A 52 22.87 -15.31 11.35
N LYS A 53 22.11 -15.34 12.44
CA LYS A 53 22.28 -16.22 13.59
C LYS A 53 20.96 -16.89 13.83
N GLY A 54 20.81 -18.12 13.34
CA GLY A 54 19.61 -18.93 13.44
C GLY A 54 19.19 -19.27 14.88
N GLU A 55 18.79 -18.26 15.64
CA GLU A 55 18.06 -18.40 16.89
C GLU A 55 16.58 -18.21 16.59
N GLU A 56 15.89 -19.34 16.65
CA GLU A 56 14.45 -19.44 16.54
C GLU A 56 13.74 -18.68 17.67
N PHE A 57 13.29 -17.44 17.41
CA PHE A 57 12.33 -16.78 18.30
C PHE A 57 10.93 -17.38 18.08
N TYR A 58 10.38 -17.99 19.12
CA TYR A 58 8.99 -18.45 19.22
C TYR A 58 8.22 -17.34 19.92
N PHE A 59 7.38 -16.59 19.21
CA PHE A 59 6.35 -15.79 19.85
C PHE A 59 5.27 -16.77 20.30
N GLY A 60 5.33 -17.18 21.58
CA GLY A 60 4.22 -17.85 22.22
C GLY A 60 3.01 -16.93 22.25
N ASP A 61 1.82 -17.53 22.28
CA ASP A 61 0.53 -16.86 22.38
C ASP A 61 0.63 -15.64 23.31
N ILE A 62 0.52 -14.44 22.74
CA ILE A 62 0.48 -13.20 23.51
C ILE A 62 -0.92 -13.15 24.12
N ASP A 63 -1.03 -13.55 25.39
CA ASP A 63 -2.19 -13.24 26.21
C ASP A 63 -2.30 -11.72 26.34
N PHE A 64 -3.21 -11.14 25.55
CA PHE A 64 -3.54 -9.71 25.50
C PHE A 64 -4.38 -9.30 26.72
N GLU A 65 -3.95 -9.67 27.92
CA GLU A 65 -4.66 -9.41 29.19
C GLU A 65 -3.84 -8.58 30.21
N ILE A 66 -2.76 -7.92 29.79
CA ILE A 66 -1.94 -7.09 30.68
C ILE A 66 -1.70 -5.70 30.10
N LEU A 67 -2.72 -4.83 30.15
CA LEU A 67 -2.58 -3.39 30.38
C LEU A 67 -3.90 -2.83 30.97
N ARG A 68 -4.31 -3.37 32.12
CA ARG A 68 -5.08 -2.60 33.10
C ARG A 68 -4.09 -2.03 34.11
N ASP A 69 -3.53 -0.89 33.76
CA ASP A 69 -2.79 -0.05 34.70
C ASP A 69 -3.82 0.72 35.55
N ASP A 70 -4.30 0.06 36.61
CA ASP A 70 -5.13 0.68 37.63
C ASP A 70 -4.23 1.47 38.60
N GLY A 71 -3.88 2.69 38.19
CA GLY A 71 -3.71 3.81 39.11
C GLY A 71 -2.30 4.36 39.26
N ASP A 72 -2.14 5.62 38.83
CA ASP A 72 -1.45 6.58 39.68
C ASP A 72 -2.03 8.00 39.53
N ASP A 73 -2.49 8.54 40.66
CA ASP A 73 -3.00 9.90 40.84
C ASP A 73 -1.84 10.89 40.79
N ASP A 74 -1.37 11.28 39.60
CA ASP A 74 -0.37 12.34 39.49
C ASP A 74 -0.95 13.69 39.06
N LYS A 75 -0.84 14.63 40.01
CA LYS A 75 -1.28 16.02 39.91
C LYS A 75 -0.36 16.80 38.97
N GLN A 76 -0.65 16.82 37.68
CA GLN A 76 -0.04 17.83 36.81
C GLN A 76 -0.79 19.17 36.86
N LYS A 77 -0.11 20.12 37.49
CA LYS A 77 -0.43 21.55 37.48
C LYS A 77 -0.15 22.15 36.10
N GLY A 78 -1.17 22.76 35.51
CA GLY A 78 -1.12 24.09 34.89
C GLY A 78 -0.06 24.35 33.81
N GLY A 79 -0.45 24.10 32.56
CA GLY A 79 0.14 24.71 31.37
C GLY A 79 -0.93 24.84 30.30
N GLY A 80 -1.53 26.03 30.16
CA GLY A 80 -2.59 26.29 29.20
C GLY A 80 -2.07 26.23 27.76
N GLY A 81 -2.46 25.17 27.04
CA GLY A 81 -2.46 25.08 25.59
C GLY A 81 -3.73 24.32 25.22
N GLY A 82 -4.67 24.97 24.53
CA GLY A 82 -5.99 24.43 24.25
C GLY A 82 -5.92 23.08 23.57
N GLY A 83 -6.26 22.02 24.30
CA GLY A 83 -6.47 20.68 23.77
C GLY A 83 -7.69 20.69 22.87
N SER A 84 -7.48 20.97 21.58
CA SER A 84 -8.24 20.23 20.59
C SER A 84 -7.76 18.80 20.75
N ASN A 85 -8.59 17.93 21.32
CA ASN A 85 -8.47 16.50 21.09
C ASN A 85 -8.58 16.36 19.58
N ASN A 86 -7.44 16.42 18.88
CA ASN A 86 -7.35 16.26 17.45
C ASN A 86 -7.55 14.77 17.24
N PHE A 87 -8.80 14.37 17.39
CA PHE A 87 -9.21 12.99 17.32
C PHE A 87 -9.09 12.63 15.85
N CYS A 88 -8.21 11.69 15.55
CA CYS A 88 -8.17 11.07 14.24
C CYS A 88 -9.37 10.12 14.11
N ASP A 89 -10.52 10.72 13.82
CA ASP A 89 -11.72 10.03 13.40
C ASP A 89 -11.36 9.10 12.23
N ASP A 90 -12.08 7.98 12.09
CA ASP A 90 -11.74 6.97 11.08
C ASP A 90 -11.86 7.51 9.64
N ASP A 91 -12.66 8.56 9.43
CA ASP A 91 -12.73 9.27 8.15
C ASP A 91 -11.49 10.16 7.90
N GLN A 92 -10.75 10.56 8.94
CA GLN A 92 -9.52 11.35 8.82
C GLN A 92 -8.26 10.53 8.55
N VAL A 93 -8.34 9.19 8.64
CA VAL A 93 -7.19 8.30 8.46
C VAL A 93 -6.86 8.19 6.98
N ILE A 94 -5.67 8.62 6.57
CA ILE A 94 -5.15 8.46 5.21
C ILE A 94 -4.69 7.01 4.99
N LEU A 95 -3.83 6.53 5.89
CA LEU A 95 -3.36 5.15 5.94
C LEU A 95 -2.99 4.77 7.37
N ARG A 96 -2.61 3.50 7.57
CA ARG A 96 -2.12 3.01 8.86
C ARG A 96 -0.75 2.39 8.74
N LEU A 97 0.03 2.49 9.80
CA LEU A 97 1.38 1.95 9.93
C LEU A 97 1.40 0.93 11.06
N PHE A 98 2.26 -0.09 10.94
CA PHE A 98 2.39 -1.10 12.00
C PHE A 98 3.03 -0.51 13.28
N ARG A 99 3.88 0.50 13.10
CA ARG A 99 4.63 1.29 14.09
C ARG A 99 5.23 2.52 13.38
N GLU A 100 5.81 3.45 14.12
CA GLU A 100 6.34 4.72 13.58
C GLU A 100 7.53 4.56 12.62
N GLU A 101 8.44 3.60 12.83
CA GLU A 101 9.70 3.51 12.07
C GLU A 101 9.87 2.16 11.36
N ASN A 102 10.52 2.18 10.18
CA ASN A 102 10.90 0.99 9.40
C ASN A 102 9.78 -0.05 9.37
N THR A 103 8.66 0.38 8.79
CA THR A 103 7.34 -0.21 9.02
C THR A 103 6.65 -0.58 7.71
N HIS A 104 5.62 -1.41 7.84
CA HIS A 104 4.70 -1.68 6.74
C HIS A 104 3.45 -0.81 6.85
N ALA A 105 2.81 -0.60 5.70
CA ALA A 105 1.54 0.10 5.62
C ALA A 105 0.36 -0.86 5.47
N ALA A 106 -0.81 -0.34 5.80
CA ALA A 106 -2.11 -0.94 5.55
C ALA A 106 -3.12 0.14 5.14
N LEU A 107 -4.27 -0.30 4.61
CA LEU A 107 -5.39 0.59 4.32
C LEU A 107 -5.94 1.25 5.59
N TRP A 108 -6.60 2.40 5.42
CA TRP A 108 -7.17 3.22 6.49
C TRP A 108 -8.12 2.47 7.44
N ASN A 109 -8.81 1.44 6.92
CA ASN A 109 -9.80 0.64 7.65
C ASN A 109 -9.21 -0.60 8.34
N GLU A 110 -7.89 -0.83 8.25
CA GLU A 110 -7.24 -1.91 8.99
C GLU A 110 -7.29 -1.62 10.51
N THR A 111 -7.53 -2.63 11.33
CA THR A 111 -7.70 -2.45 12.78
C THR A 111 -6.51 -2.94 13.59
N ILE A 112 -5.64 -3.77 12.99
CA ILE A 112 -4.43 -4.30 13.63
C ILE A 112 -3.32 -3.24 13.72
N TYR A 113 -3.34 -2.24 12.83
CA TYR A 113 -2.28 -1.23 12.70
C TYR A 113 -2.69 -0.01 13.53
N GLU A 114 -2.07 0.14 14.70
CA GLU A 114 -2.46 1.13 15.71
C GLU A 114 -2.04 2.56 15.30
N GLU A 115 -0.94 2.71 14.56
CA GLU A 115 -0.46 4.01 14.13
C GLU A 115 -1.27 4.52 12.94
N LYS A 116 -1.96 5.65 13.15
CA LYS A 116 -2.79 6.30 12.13
C LYS A 116 -2.05 7.49 11.53
N VAL A 117 -2.07 7.61 10.21
CA VAL A 117 -1.62 8.81 9.50
C VAL A 117 -2.85 9.67 9.19
N CYS A 118 -2.97 10.81 9.85
CA CYS A 118 -4.24 11.54 9.94
C CYS A 118 -4.21 12.89 9.23
N TYR A 119 -5.18 13.14 8.37
CA TYR A 119 -5.29 14.39 7.62
C TYR A 119 -5.33 15.63 8.55
N ASN A 120 -6.21 15.62 9.55
CA ASN A 120 -6.41 16.76 10.45
C ASN A 120 -5.20 17.06 11.34
N GLU A 121 -4.35 16.07 11.57
CA GLU A 121 -3.10 16.27 12.29
C GLU A 121 -1.99 16.87 11.41
N ILE A 122 -2.06 16.65 10.10
CA ILE A 122 -1.09 17.13 9.11
C ILE A 122 -1.45 18.55 8.66
N PHE A 123 -2.72 18.77 8.33
CA PHE A 123 -3.22 20.01 7.73
C PHE A 123 -3.89 20.95 8.75
N GLY A 124 -4.16 20.46 9.96
CA GLY A 124 -4.69 21.28 11.07
C GLY A 124 -6.19 21.57 10.99
N GLU A 125 -6.92 20.89 10.09
CA GLU A 125 -8.37 21.01 9.94
C GLU A 125 -9.01 19.67 9.55
N MET A 126 -10.31 19.51 9.83
CA MET A 126 -11.05 18.30 9.43
C MET A 126 -11.41 18.38 7.95
N TYR A 127 -11.08 17.33 7.20
CA TYR A 127 -11.59 17.17 5.84
C TYR A 127 -13.10 16.84 5.86
N LYS A 128 -13.87 17.43 4.95
CA LYS A 128 -15.35 17.34 4.93
C LYS A 128 -15.93 16.68 3.67
N GLY A 129 -15.08 16.29 2.72
CA GLY A 129 -15.48 15.66 1.47
C GLY A 129 -15.47 14.12 1.56
N GLU A 130 -15.61 13.47 0.41
CA GLU A 130 -15.37 12.03 0.28
C GLU A 130 -13.88 11.74 0.46
N THR A 131 -13.54 10.88 1.41
CA THR A 131 -12.18 10.73 1.91
C THR A 131 -11.38 9.67 1.18
N HIS A 132 -11.91 8.52 0.78
CA HIS A 132 -11.08 7.39 0.31
C HIS A 132 -11.37 6.95 -1.13
N GLU A 133 -12.19 7.70 -1.87
CA GLU A 133 -12.46 7.40 -3.28
C GLU A 133 -11.30 7.85 -4.17
N CYS A 134 -10.72 6.92 -4.93
CA CYS A 134 -9.68 7.24 -5.90
C CYS A 134 -10.29 7.92 -7.14
N THR A 135 -10.00 9.21 -7.31
CA THR A 135 -10.44 10.01 -8.47
C THR A 135 -9.39 10.10 -9.58
N GLY A 136 -8.18 9.59 -9.31
CA GLY A 136 -7.02 9.63 -10.19
C GLY A 136 -6.03 10.75 -9.86
N ASP A 137 -6.52 11.86 -9.28
CA ASP A 137 -5.68 13.01 -8.90
C ASP A 137 -5.30 13.01 -7.41
N ASN A 138 -5.93 12.14 -6.60
CA ASN A 138 -5.79 12.10 -5.14
C ASN A 138 -5.00 10.91 -4.59
N LEU A 139 -4.11 10.35 -5.41
CA LEU A 139 -3.25 9.23 -5.03
C LEU A 139 -2.17 9.70 -4.04
N VAL A 140 -2.07 9.01 -2.90
CA VAL A 140 -1.03 9.22 -1.90
C VAL A 140 0.15 8.28 -2.11
N LEU A 141 -0.12 6.99 -2.28
CA LEU A 141 0.86 5.93 -2.55
C LEU A 141 0.14 4.64 -2.99
N ARG A 142 0.88 3.60 -3.34
CA ARG A 142 0.30 2.27 -3.66
C ARG A 142 0.84 1.17 -2.77
N LEU A 143 0.00 0.19 -2.46
CA LEU A 143 0.32 -1.01 -1.71
C LEU A 143 0.33 -2.24 -2.63
N ILE A 144 1.17 -3.22 -2.30
CA ILE A 144 1.15 -4.56 -2.89
C ILE A 144 -0.04 -5.37 -2.32
N LYS A 145 -0.38 -5.18 -1.04
CA LYS A 145 -1.41 -5.93 -0.31
C LYS A 145 -2.19 -5.02 0.65
N GLU A 146 -3.35 -5.49 1.12
CA GLU A 146 -4.22 -4.71 2.02
C GLU A 146 -3.56 -4.41 3.39
N PHE A 147 -2.68 -5.31 3.86
CA PHE A 147 -1.92 -5.19 5.10
C PHE A 147 -0.51 -5.79 4.95
N ASN A 148 0.40 -5.42 5.87
CA ASN A 148 1.80 -5.84 5.85
C ASN A 148 2.46 -5.61 4.48
N SER A 149 2.18 -4.44 3.91
CA SER A 149 2.57 -4.12 2.55
C SER A 149 3.80 -3.22 2.51
N HIS A 150 4.71 -3.56 1.59
CA HIS A 150 5.62 -2.58 1.01
C HIS A 150 4.85 -1.61 0.12
N VAL A 151 5.46 -0.48 -0.21
CA VAL A 151 4.79 0.58 -0.96
C VAL A 151 5.56 1.05 -2.18
N GLU A 152 4.82 1.61 -3.14
CA GLU A 152 5.33 2.36 -4.28
C GLU A 152 4.93 3.84 -4.12
N ALA A 153 5.91 4.72 -4.36
CA ALA A 153 5.73 6.16 -4.37
C ALA A 153 4.65 6.60 -5.38
N PRO A 154 3.87 7.66 -5.12
CA PRO A 154 2.75 8.08 -5.97
C PRO A 154 3.15 8.41 -7.42
N ASN A 155 4.39 8.87 -7.64
CA ASN A 155 4.94 9.19 -8.96
C ASN A 155 5.84 8.08 -9.55
N ALA A 156 6.04 6.96 -8.85
CA ALA A 156 6.60 5.75 -9.44
C ALA A 156 5.45 4.98 -10.12
N PHE A 157 5.64 4.57 -11.37
CA PHE A 157 4.65 3.80 -12.15
C PHE A 157 5.34 2.59 -12.76
N THR A 158 6.13 1.92 -11.94
CA THR A 158 7.10 0.94 -12.43
C THR A 158 6.51 -0.46 -12.46
N HIS A 159 5.53 -0.75 -11.58
CA HIS A 159 4.99 -2.09 -11.39
C HIS A 159 3.47 -2.08 -11.15
N GLU A 160 2.69 -1.53 -12.08
CA GLU A 160 1.22 -1.40 -11.94
C GLU A 160 0.50 -2.73 -11.63
N GLU A 161 1.02 -3.87 -12.06
CA GLU A 161 0.42 -5.19 -11.76
C GLU A 161 0.75 -5.69 -10.33
N GLU A 162 1.84 -5.21 -9.73
CA GLU A 162 2.27 -5.61 -8.37
C GLU A 162 1.67 -4.71 -7.29
N TYR A 163 1.54 -3.41 -7.57
CA TYR A 163 1.02 -2.40 -6.65
C TYR A 163 -0.43 -2.04 -7.02
N ALA A 164 -1.31 -3.01 -6.93
CA ALA A 164 -2.69 -2.89 -7.40
C ALA A 164 -3.65 -2.16 -6.44
N LEU A 165 -3.17 -1.77 -5.24
CA LEU A 165 -4.00 -1.15 -4.20
C LEU A 165 -3.59 0.31 -3.98
N ASP A 166 -4.34 1.21 -4.58
CA ASP A 166 -4.14 2.65 -4.40
C ASP A 166 -4.62 3.10 -3.00
N VAL A 167 -3.78 3.89 -2.33
CA VAL A 167 -4.18 4.69 -1.17
C VAL A 167 -4.47 6.09 -1.68
N CYS A 168 -5.74 6.46 -1.71
CA CYS A 168 -6.19 7.78 -2.11
C CYS A 168 -6.80 8.51 -0.93
N TYR A 169 -6.64 9.83 -0.89
CA TYR A 169 -7.29 10.62 0.13
C TYR A 169 -7.82 11.98 -0.34
N GLY A 170 -9.13 12.17 -0.24
CA GLY A 170 -9.80 13.46 -0.34
C GLY A 170 -9.39 14.24 -1.60
N ASP A 171 -8.86 15.43 -1.35
CA ASP A 171 -8.36 16.41 -2.31
C ASP A 171 -6.82 16.44 -2.38
N LEU A 172 -6.13 15.50 -1.72
CA LEU A 172 -4.68 15.55 -1.59
C LEU A 172 -4.00 15.44 -2.95
N GLN A 173 -3.04 16.30 -3.23
CA GLN A 173 -2.16 16.17 -4.40
C GLN A 173 -0.77 15.82 -3.91
N CYS A 174 -0.38 14.55 -4.09
CA CYS A 174 0.87 14.04 -3.54
C CYS A 174 1.96 13.86 -4.59
N VAL A 175 3.19 14.19 -4.20
CA VAL A 175 4.40 13.99 -4.98
C VAL A 175 5.53 13.55 -4.05
N THR A 176 6.44 12.74 -4.56
CA THR A 176 7.62 12.36 -3.80
C THR A 176 8.74 13.37 -3.99
N ARG A 177 9.43 13.71 -2.89
CA ARG A 177 10.56 14.65 -2.88
C ARG A 177 11.74 14.10 -2.09
N GLU A 178 12.92 14.53 -2.46
CA GLU A 178 14.13 14.34 -1.64
C GLU A 178 14.26 15.52 -0.66
N ASP A 179 14.66 15.23 0.57
CA ASP A 179 14.97 16.15 1.67
C ASP A 179 13.79 16.92 2.31
N SER A 180 12.93 17.56 1.51
CA SER A 180 11.89 18.45 2.06
C SER A 180 10.69 18.69 1.14
N CYS A 181 9.53 18.90 1.76
CA CYS A 181 8.31 19.37 1.08
C CYS A 181 8.40 20.87 0.74
N VAL A 182 7.75 21.29 -0.34
CA VAL A 182 7.84 22.69 -0.83
C VAL A 182 6.51 23.42 -0.74
N GLY A 183 6.57 24.73 -0.53
CA GLY A 183 5.37 25.57 -0.54
C GLY A 183 4.41 25.25 0.61
N ASP A 184 3.20 24.86 0.25
CA ASP A 184 2.10 24.46 1.13
C ASP A 184 2.04 22.96 1.42
N GLU A 185 2.88 22.16 0.76
CA GLU A 185 2.94 20.73 0.97
C GLU A 185 3.35 20.36 2.40
N LYS A 186 2.84 19.21 2.85
CA LYS A 186 3.16 18.60 4.13
C LYS A 186 3.63 17.17 3.91
N GLU A 187 4.61 16.75 4.70
CA GLU A 187 5.04 15.36 4.77
C GLU A 187 3.91 14.52 5.37
N VAL A 188 3.49 13.50 4.62
CA VAL A 188 2.51 12.50 5.08
C VAL A 188 3.25 11.31 5.70
N VAL A 189 4.25 10.80 5.00
CA VAL A 189 5.16 9.70 5.38
C VAL A 189 6.48 9.87 4.63
N SER A 190 7.54 9.17 5.04
CA SER A 190 8.75 9.02 4.24
C SER A 190 9.02 7.54 3.93
N LEU A 191 9.78 7.29 2.85
CA LEU A 191 9.94 6.00 2.20
C LEU A 191 11.42 5.62 2.09
N ALA A 192 11.74 4.35 2.29
CA ALA A 192 13.12 3.88 2.12
C ALA A 192 13.62 3.91 0.66
N ASP A 193 12.72 3.81 -0.32
CA ASP A 193 12.99 3.83 -1.77
C ASP A 193 11.70 4.20 -2.54
N TYR A 194 11.74 4.33 -3.86
CA TYR A 194 10.57 4.61 -4.70
C TYR A 194 9.60 3.43 -4.83
N ASN A 195 10.09 2.21 -4.65
CA ASN A 195 9.32 0.97 -4.82
C ASN A 195 9.84 -0.10 -3.86
N ASN A 196 8.98 -1.05 -3.51
CA ASN A 196 9.22 -2.06 -2.48
C ASN A 196 9.65 -1.44 -1.13
N ALA A 197 9.19 -0.24 -0.84
CA ALA A 197 9.69 0.56 0.26
C ALA A 197 9.01 0.19 1.58
N HIS A 198 9.80 0.20 2.65
CA HIS A 198 9.28 0.42 4.00
C HIS A 198 9.00 1.91 4.19
N LEU A 199 8.17 2.24 5.18
CA LEU A 199 7.83 3.62 5.52
C LEU A 199 8.25 3.96 6.95
N GLU A 200 8.17 5.25 7.24
CA GLU A 200 8.10 5.76 8.61
C GLU A 200 7.10 6.92 8.68
N ALA A 201 6.66 7.20 9.90
CA ALA A 201 5.80 8.32 10.21
C ALA A 201 6.53 9.66 9.96
N ARG A 202 5.75 10.72 9.73
CA ARG A 202 6.28 12.06 9.47
C ARG A 202 7.23 12.55 10.57
N ASN A 203 8.27 13.30 10.20
CA ASN A 203 9.27 13.88 11.11
C ASN A 203 10.17 12.87 11.86
N ILE A 204 10.18 11.59 11.49
CA ILE A 204 11.18 10.64 12.01
C ILE A 204 12.55 10.92 11.37
N ASN A 205 12.59 11.21 10.07
CA ASN A 205 13.78 11.63 9.31
C ASN A 205 14.91 10.58 9.19
N ASN A 206 14.61 9.27 9.18
CA ASN A 206 15.61 8.27 8.77
C ASN A 206 15.66 8.10 7.24
N TYR A 207 14.58 8.44 6.53
CA TYR A 207 14.50 8.34 5.08
C TYR A 207 14.44 9.72 4.41
N GLU A 208 15.27 9.91 3.37
CA GLU A 208 15.38 11.17 2.62
C GLU A 208 14.20 11.36 1.64
N LEU A 209 13.50 10.29 1.28
CA LEU A 209 12.44 10.30 0.28
C LEU A 209 11.07 10.51 0.96
N LEU A 210 10.50 11.70 0.81
CA LEU A 210 9.25 12.11 1.47
C LEU A 210 8.06 12.02 0.52
N VAL A 211 6.92 11.53 1.00
CA VAL A 211 5.61 11.72 0.33
C VAL A 211 5.02 13.04 0.81
N CYS A 212 5.10 14.05 -0.05
CA CYS A 212 4.65 15.40 0.21
C CYS A 212 3.31 15.66 -0.46
N CYS A 213 2.30 16.09 0.30
CA CYS A 213 0.97 16.37 -0.21
C CYS A 213 0.52 17.79 0.10
N SER A 214 -0.15 18.44 -0.85
CA SER A 214 -0.94 19.65 -0.61
C SER A 214 -2.43 19.32 -0.59
N SER A 215 -3.24 20.18 0.03
CA SER A 215 -4.72 20.13 0.02
C SER A 215 -5.24 21.45 -0.57
N GLY A 216 -6.36 21.41 -1.31
CA GLY A 216 -6.82 22.47 -2.22
C GLY A 216 -8.27 22.92 -2.06
#